data_AF-A0AAN8F4W5-F1
#
_entry.id   AF-A0AAN8F4W5-F1
#
_cell.length_a   1.000
_cell.length_b   1.000
_cell.length_c   1.000
_cell.angle_alpha   90.00
_cell.angle_beta   90.00
_cell.angle_gamma   90.00
#
_symmetry.space_group_name_H-M   'P 1'
#
loop_
_entity.id
_entity.type
_entity.pdbx_description
1 polymer ?
#
loop_
_entity_poly.entity_id
_entity_poly.type
_entity_poly.pdbx_seq_one_letter_code
_entity_poly.pdbx_strand_id
1 'polypeptide(L)'
;MGLACGQDPEIVKTICSWVRSAVKIPFFPKMTPNITDIRAIARAAKEGGADGVCSAVQNQDFTVVDDYCTGLRALLYLKGAKSLKEWDGQSPPIEKHQKGKPVTVKNTGLPFFGKFREERHFVEKKTLKDNLIQPGDDCFASRPDLNVDAVPTIQEVIGSALPRIGPYVTLDNQLQKVALIDDDMCINCGKCYMTCNDSGYQAISFNKQTHLPKVNEDDCTGCTLCYRTGPWKAPYRGVKPEFEPGTPPVVKVNAKGKVILDE
;
A
#
# COMPACT_ATOMS: atom_id res chain seq x y z
N MET A 1 18.17 6.44 30.52
CA MET A 1 16.77 6.83 30.85
C MET A 1 16.54 8.20 30.27
N GLY A 2 15.48 8.40 29.50
CA GLY A 2 15.08 9.76 29.12
C GLY A 2 14.45 10.50 30.29
N LEU A 3 14.30 11.82 30.19
CA LEU A 3 13.91 12.68 31.31
C LEU A 3 12.40 12.69 31.58
N ALA A 4 11.57 12.16 30.67
CA ALA A 4 10.12 12.19 30.81
C ALA A 4 9.58 10.92 31.49
N CYS A 5 8.57 11.05 32.34
CA CYS A 5 7.92 9.92 33.03
C CYS A 5 7.44 8.82 32.07
N GLY A 6 6.96 9.20 30.88
CA GLY A 6 6.51 8.26 29.85
C GLY A 6 7.61 7.40 29.20
N GLN A 7 8.87 7.58 29.60
CA GLN A 7 10.02 6.79 29.12
C GLN A 7 10.49 5.74 30.13
N ASP A 8 9.88 5.67 31.32
CA ASP A 8 10.23 4.73 32.38
C ASP A 8 9.03 3.82 32.72
N PRO A 9 9.12 2.50 32.50
CA PRO A 9 8.03 1.57 32.79
C PRO A 9 7.56 1.60 34.25
N GLU A 10 8.47 1.72 35.23
CA GLU A 10 8.10 1.71 36.65
C GLU A 10 7.33 2.96 37.04
N ILE A 11 7.76 4.12 36.52
CA ILE A 11 7.05 5.38 36.74
C ILE A 11 5.67 5.33 36.09
N VAL A 12 5.57 4.83 34.85
CA VAL A 12 4.28 4.70 34.15
C VAL A 12 3.31 3.80 34.90
N LYS A 13 3.77 2.63 35.36
CA LYS A 13 2.96 1.69 36.15
C LYS A 13 2.46 2.33 37.45
N THR A 14 3.35 3.04 38.14
CA THR A 14 3.04 3.74 39.39
C THR A 14 2.00 4.84 39.19
N ILE A 15 2.16 5.67 38.16
CA ILE A 15 1.17 6.72 37.84
C ILE A 15 -0.18 6.10 37.48
N CYS A 16 -0.19 5.04 36.66
CA CYS A 16 -1.44 4.37 36.29
C CYS A 16 -2.15 3.76 37.51
N SER A 17 -1.41 3.18 38.46
CA SER A 17 -2.01 2.59 39.66
C SER A 17 -2.62 3.65 40.59
N TRP A 18 -2.00 4.83 40.68
CA TRP A 18 -2.58 5.97 41.39
C TRP A 18 -3.90 6.42 40.75
N VAL A 19 -3.95 6.57 39.42
CA VAL A 19 -5.16 6.96 38.70
C VAL A 19 -6.24 5.88 38.86
N ARG A 20 -5.89 4.61 38.68
CA ARG A 20 -6.83 3.49 38.81
C ARG A 20 -7.47 3.44 40.20
N SER A 21 -6.70 3.75 41.24
CA SER A 21 -7.19 3.80 42.62
C SER A 21 -8.14 4.98 42.88
N ALA A 22 -7.95 6.09 42.15
CA ALA A 22 -8.73 7.31 42.33
C ALA A 22 -10.06 7.30 41.57
N VAL A 23 -10.14 6.64 40.40
CA VAL A 23 -11.32 6.70 39.52
C VAL A 23 -11.84 5.32 39.13
N LYS A 24 -13.13 5.22 38.81
CA LYS A 24 -13.77 4.01 38.25
C LYS A 24 -14.02 4.10 36.74
N ILE A 25 -13.98 5.31 36.18
CA ILE A 25 -14.11 5.52 34.73
C ILE A 25 -12.86 4.98 33.99
N PRO A 26 -12.98 4.64 32.70
CA PRO A 26 -11.82 4.23 31.91
C PRO A 26 -10.79 5.34 31.75
N PHE A 27 -9.51 5.00 31.70
CA PHE A 27 -8.44 5.95 31.37
C PHE A 27 -7.38 5.37 30.44
N PHE A 28 -6.81 6.24 29.59
CA PHE A 28 -5.85 5.89 28.55
C PHE A 28 -4.61 6.80 28.65
N PRO A 29 -3.46 6.34 29.18
CA PRO A 29 -2.23 7.12 29.16
C PRO A 29 -1.76 7.34 27.72
N LYS A 30 -1.40 8.59 27.42
CA LYS A 30 -0.81 9.00 26.13
C LYS A 30 0.67 8.66 26.11
N MET A 31 1.10 7.87 25.13
CA MET A 31 2.48 7.40 25.02
C MET A 31 3.36 8.35 24.22
N THR A 32 4.66 8.36 24.55
CA THR A 32 5.69 9.02 23.74
C THR A 32 6.31 8.02 22.76
N PRO A 33 6.54 8.39 21.49
CA PRO A 33 7.27 7.53 20.55
C PRO A 33 8.79 7.55 20.79
N ASN A 34 9.31 8.46 21.63
CA ASN A 34 10.74 8.65 21.86
C ASN A 34 11.29 7.65 22.89
N ILE A 35 11.15 6.36 22.62
CA ILE A 35 11.60 5.25 23.49
C ILE A 35 12.06 4.05 22.66
N THR A 36 13.03 3.29 23.19
CA THR A 36 13.58 2.10 22.55
C THR A 36 12.55 0.98 22.38
N ASP A 37 11.76 0.69 23.42
CA ASP A 37 10.72 -0.34 23.37
C ASP A 37 9.40 0.19 23.95
N ILE A 38 8.53 0.65 23.05
CA ILE A 38 7.20 1.14 23.42
C ILE A 38 6.29 0.04 24.01
N ARG A 39 6.58 -1.25 23.75
CA ARG A 39 5.79 -2.37 24.27
C ARG A 39 5.98 -2.51 25.78
N ALA A 40 7.17 -2.22 26.30
CA ALA A 40 7.45 -2.23 27.73
C ALA A 40 6.61 -1.19 28.47
N ILE A 41 6.49 0.01 27.90
CA ILE A 41 5.64 1.08 28.43
C ILE A 41 4.15 0.71 28.36
N ALA A 42 3.69 0.21 27.22
CA ALA A 42 2.29 -0.20 27.06
C ALA A 42 1.92 -1.33 28.04
N ARG A 43 2.82 -2.28 28.28
CA ARG A 43 2.63 -3.34 29.28
C ARG A 43 2.57 -2.77 30.70
N ALA A 44 3.49 -1.89 31.06
CA ALA A 44 3.51 -1.24 32.36
C ALA A 44 2.23 -0.43 32.63
N ALA A 45 1.72 0.28 31.62
CA ALA A 45 0.44 0.98 31.70
C ALA A 45 -0.73 0.01 31.99
N LYS A 46 -0.80 -1.11 31.25
CA LYS A 46 -1.81 -2.15 31.48
C LYS A 46 -1.69 -2.77 32.88
N GLU A 47 -0.48 -3.10 33.32
CA GLU A 47 -0.22 -3.63 34.67
C GLU A 47 -0.58 -2.64 35.78
N GLY A 48 -0.45 -1.34 35.52
CA GLY A 48 -0.91 -0.27 36.42
C GLY A 48 -2.42 -0.04 36.39
N GLY A 49 -3.18 -0.79 35.57
CA GLY A 49 -4.63 -0.72 35.52
C GLY A 49 -5.23 0.21 34.46
N ALA A 50 -4.44 0.65 33.47
CA ALA A 50 -4.97 1.40 32.33
C ALA A 50 -5.87 0.53 31.44
N ASP A 51 -6.94 1.12 30.91
CA ASP A 51 -7.94 0.43 30.08
C ASP A 51 -7.51 0.36 28.59
N GLY A 52 -6.44 1.06 28.22
CA GLY A 52 -5.79 1.02 26.91
C GLY A 52 -4.68 2.06 26.82
N VAL A 53 -4.20 2.37 25.61
CA VAL A 53 -3.14 3.37 25.38
C VAL A 53 -3.48 4.23 24.17
N CYS A 54 -2.98 5.48 24.13
CA CYS A 54 -3.16 6.34 22.95
C CYS A 54 -1.83 6.85 22.38
N SER A 55 -1.84 7.08 21.07
CA SER A 55 -0.83 7.85 20.34
C SER A 55 -1.55 9.00 19.66
N ALA A 56 -0.99 10.21 19.69
CA ALA A 56 -1.64 11.37 19.09
C ALA A 56 -0.90 11.83 17.84
N VAL A 57 -1.69 12.20 16.83
CA VAL A 57 -1.26 12.94 15.66
C VAL A 57 -2.19 14.15 15.56
N GLN A 58 -1.65 15.35 15.40
CA GLN A 58 -2.42 16.58 15.19
C GLN A 58 -1.84 17.27 13.96
N ASN A 59 -2.59 17.31 12.87
CA ASN A 59 -2.14 17.96 11.63
C ASN A 59 -3.23 18.78 10.92
N GLN A 60 -4.44 18.94 11.48
CA GLN A 60 -5.52 19.69 10.83
C GLN A 60 -6.60 20.18 11.82
N ASP A 61 -7.55 20.97 11.32
CA ASP A 61 -8.76 21.46 12.01
C ASP A 61 -9.85 20.39 12.18
N PHE A 62 -10.98 20.74 12.80
CA PHE A 62 -12.04 19.80 13.18
C PHE A 62 -12.91 19.31 12.01
N THR A 63 -12.91 19.97 10.84
CA THR A 63 -13.80 19.63 9.73
C THR A 63 -13.47 18.30 9.05
N VAL A 64 -12.25 17.78 9.25
CA VAL A 64 -11.81 16.48 8.74
C VAL A 64 -12.61 15.30 9.27
N VAL A 65 -13.35 15.49 10.38
CA VAL A 65 -14.19 14.42 10.95
C VAL A 65 -15.25 13.94 9.96
N ASP A 66 -15.81 14.84 9.15
CA ASP A 66 -16.83 14.50 8.17
C ASP A 66 -16.23 13.61 7.07
N ASP A 67 -15.05 14.00 6.55
CA ASP A 67 -14.31 13.21 5.56
C ASP A 67 -13.95 11.81 6.11
N TYR A 68 -13.49 11.72 7.36
CA TYR A 68 -13.16 10.44 8.00
C TYR A 68 -14.39 9.53 8.13
N CYS A 69 -15.52 10.08 8.56
CA CYS A 69 -16.76 9.33 8.70
C CYS A 69 -17.26 8.84 7.33
N THR A 70 -17.27 9.70 6.31
CA THR A 70 -17.73 9.30 4.97
C THR A 70 -16.77 8.32 4.30
N GLY A 71 -15.45 8.53 4.43
CA GLY A 71 -14.43 7.68 3.87
C GLY A 71 -14.43 6.28 4.47
N LEU A 72 -14.59 6.16 5.80
CA LEU A 72 -14.68 4.87 6.47
C LEU A 72 -15.93 4.08 6.04
N ARG A 73 -17.08 4.74 5.95
CA ARG A 73 -18.32 4.10 5.45
C ARG A 73 -18.16 3.60 4.02
N ALA A 74 -17.57 4.39 3.15
CA ALA A 74 -17.30 4.00 1.77
C ALA A 74 -16.36 2.79 1.69
N LEU A 75 -15.26 2.80 2.44
CA LEU A 75 -14.30 1.69 2.45
C LEU A 75 -14.92 0.36 2.94
N LEU A 76 -15.76 0.40 3.97
CA LEU A 76 -16.45 -0.80 4.45
C LEU A 76 -17.47 -1.29 3.42
N TYR A 77 -18.26 -0.37 2.86
CA TYR A 77 -19.25 -0.70 1.83
C TYR A 77 -18.59 -1.37 0.61
N LEU A 78 -17.48 -0.82 0.13
CA LEU A 78 -16.75 -1.34 -1.04
C LEU A 78 -16.16 -2.74 -0.79
N LYS A 79 -15.85 -3.12 0.46
CA LYS A 79 -15.45 -4.50 0.79
C LYS A 79 -16.58 -5.52 0.59
N GLY A 80 -17.84 -5.09 0.73
CA GLY A 80 -19.02 -5.91 0.45
C GLY A 80 -19.47 -5.89 -1.02
N ALA A 81 -18.93 -4.99 -1.85
CA ALA A 81 -19.27 -4.89 -3.27
C ALA A 81 -18.58 -5.97 -4.10
N LYS A 82 -19.35 -6.74 -4.89
CA LYS A 82 -18.82 -7.83 -5.71
C LYS A 82 -18.19 -7.32 -6.99
N SER A 83 -18.81 -6.33 -7.61
CA SER A 83 -18.36 -5.78 -8.89
C SER A 83 -17.06 -4.99 -8.79
N LEU A 84 -16.65 -4.59 -7.57
CA LEU A 84 -15.51 -3.70 -7.32
C LEU A 84 -14.34 -4.38 -6.59
N LYS A 85 -14.27 -5.72 -6.61
CA LYS A 85 -13.22 -6.48 -5.89
C LYS A 85 -11.78 -6.14 -6.29
N GLU A 86 -11.57 -5.67 -7.52
CA GLU A 86 -10.25 -5.30 -8.03
C GLU A 86 -9.82 -3.87 -7.65
N TRP A 87 -10.69 -3.10 -6.98
CA TRP A 87 -10.37 -1.75 -6.50
C TRP A 87 -9.52 -1.83 -5.23
N ASP A 88 -8.58 -0.88 -5.10
CA ASP A 88 -7.84 -0.68 -3.85
C ASP A 88 -8.54 0.37 -3.00
N GLY A 89 -9.46 -0.08 -2.15
CA GLY A 89 -10.35 0.79 -1.40
C GLY A 89 -11.22 1.62 -2.36
N GLN A 90 -11.08 2.94 -2.32
CA GLN A 90 -11.79 3.87 -3.21
C GLN A 90 -11.04 4.13 -4.53
N SER A 91 -9.89 3.50 -4.76
CA SER A 91 -9.09 3.71 -5.96
C SER A 91 -9.43 2.63 -7.02
N PRO A 92 -9.96 3.01 -8.20
CA PRO A 92 -10.16 2.06 -9.29
C PRO A 92 -8.83 1.51 -9.80
N PRO A 93 -8.85 0.32 -10.45
CA PRO A 93 -7.70 -0.16 -11.20
C PRO A 93 -7.18 0.90 -12.17
N ILE A 94 -5.85 1.10 -12.18
CA ILE A 94 -5.23 2.13 -13.00
C ILE A 94 -5.30 1.69 -14.47
N GLU A 95 -6.13 2.38 -15.25
CA GLU A 95 -6.13 2.24 -16.69
C GLU A 95 -4.91 2.90 -17.32
N LYS A 96 -4.41 2.31 -18.43
CA LYS A 96 -3.32 2.91 -19.20
C LYS A 96 -3.74 4.29 -19.70
N HIS A 97 -3.10 5.33 -19.18
CA HIS A 97 -3.44 6.71 -19.48
C HIS A 97 -2.21 7.58 -19.78
N GLN A 98 -2.43 8.69 -20.46
CA GLN A 98 -1.51 9.81 -20.51
C GLN A 98 -2.22 11.07 -20.05
N LYS A 99 -1.65 11.76 -19.05
CA LYS A 99 -2.25 12.95 -18.42
C LYS A 99 -3.71 12.72 -17.97
N GLY A 100 -4.00 11.54 -17.42
CA GLY A 100 -5.34 11.14 -16.96
C GLY A 100 -6.33 10.74 -18.06
N LYS A 101 -5.94 10.75 -19.35
CA LYS A 101 -6.80 10.33 -20.46
C LYS A 101 -6.45 8.91 -20.91
N PRO A 102 -7.44 8.00 -21.08
CA PRO A 102 -7.21 6.66 -21.57
C PRO A 102 -6.47 6.65 -22.92
N VAL A 103 -5.52 5.73 -23.06
CA VAL A 103 -4.73 5.57 -24.28
C VAL A 103 -5.51 4.76 -25.32
N THR A 104 -5.73 5.35 -26.51
CA THR A 104 -6.50 4.74 -27.61
C THR A 104 -5.81 3.52 -28.24
N VAL A 105 -4.50 3.60 -28.47
CA VAL A 105 -3.70 2.53 -29.07
C VAL A 105 -2.64 2.09 -28.08
N LYS A 106 -2.63 0.81 -27.70
CA LYS A 106 -1.77 0.26 -26.63
C LYS A 106 -0.61 -0.54 -27.21
N ASN A 107 0.48 -0.64 -26.46
CA ASN A 107 1.68 -1.44 -26.74
C ASN A 107 2.34 -1.13 -28.09
N THR A 108 2.36 0.14 -28.50
CA THR A 108 2.95 0.55 -29.79
C THR A 108 4.46 0.72 -29.75
N GLY A 109 5.06 0.86 -28.56
CA GLY A 109 6.48 1.22 -28.41
C GLY A 109 6.81 2.64 -28.88
N LEU A 110 5.80 3.46 -29.20
CA LEU A 110 5.95 4.83 -29.69
C LEU A 110 5.75 5.84 -28.54
N PRO A 111 6.77 6.63 -28.17
CA PRO A 111 6.62 7.66 -27.15
C PRO A 111 5.76 8.85 -27.63
N PHE A 112 5.35 9.70 -26.69
CA PHE A 112 4.38 10.78 -26.92
C PHE A 112 5.01 12.11 -27.38
N PHE A 113 6.17 12.09 -28.05
CA PHE A 113 6.88 13.31 -28.49
C PHE A 113 7.51 13.17 -29.89
N GLY A 114 7.79 14.31 -30.53
CA GLY A 114 8.50 14.39 -31.82
C GLY A 114 7.83 13.57 -32.93
N LYS A 115 8.65 12.98 -33.82
CA LYS A 115 8.19 12.13 -34.93
C LYS A 115 7.32 10.94 -34.47
N PHE A 116 7.62 10.38 -33.30
CA PHE A 116 6.87 9.25 -32.74
C PHE A 116 5.44 9.64 -32.38
N ARG A 117 5.21 10.91 -32.01
CA ARG A 117 3.85 11.42 -31.78
C ARG A 117 3.04 11.49 -33.07
N GLU A 118 3.67 11.88 -34.17
CA GLU A 118 3.02 11.93 -35.49
C GLU A 118 2.67 10.52 -35.99
N GLU A 119 3.61 9.58 -35.87
CA GLU A 119 3.40 8.16 -36.18
C GLU A 119 2.26 7.59 -35.32
N ARG A 120 2.28 7.84 -34.00
CA ARG A 120 1.20 7.39 -33.10
C ARG A 120 -0.14 7.99 -33.49
N HIS A 121 -0.18 9.28 -33.82
CA HIS A 121 -1.42 9.95 -34.24
C HIS A 121 -1.98 9.40 -35.55
N PHE A 122 -1.12 8.98 -36.49
CA PHE A 122 -1.55 8.29 -37.70
C PHE A 122 -2.22 6.95 -37.36
N VAL A 123 -1.61 6.16 -36.47
CA VAL A 123 -2.17 4.89 -35.99
C VAL A 123 -3.48 5.12 -35.24
N GLU A 124 -3.54 6.10 -34.33
CA GLU A 124 -4.75 6.50 -33.60
C GLU A 124 -5.89 6.84 -34.58
N LYS A 125 -5.63 7.66 -35.60
CA LYS A 125 -6.61 8.01 -36.64
C LYS A 125 -7.08 6.79 -37.44
N LYS A 126 -6.18 5.88 -37.78
CA LYS A 126 -6.51 4.65 -38.50
C LYS A 126 -7.40 3.74 -37.65
N THR A 127 -7.00 3.47 -36.41
CA THR A 127 -7.76 2.66 -35.46
C THR A 127 -9.13 3.25 -35.18
N LEU A 128 -9.24 4.58 -35.08
CA LEU A 128 -10.52 5.25 -34.91
C LEU A 128 -11.41 5.03 -36.12
N LYS A 129 -10.91 5.26 -37.35
CA LYS A 129 -11.65 5.03 -38.60
C LYS A 129 -12.15 3.60 -38.74
N ASP A 130 -11.29 2.63 -38.42
CA ASP A 130 -11.59 1.21 -38.57
C ASP A 130 -12.59 0.71 -37.51
N ASN A 131 -12.69 1.38 -36.35
CA ASN A 131 -13.58 1.03 -35.23
C ASN A 131 -14.72 2.05 -35.01
N LEU A 132 -15.08 2.87 -36.00
CA LEU A 132 -16.08 3.95 -35.82
C LEU A 132 -17.47 3.43 -35.42
N ILE A 133 -17.78 2.16 -35.69
CA ILE A 133 -19.08 1.56 -35.40
C ILE A 133 -18.88 0.10 -34.97
N GLN A 134 -18.69 -0.14 -33.68
CA GLN A 134 -19.07 -1.42 -33.10
C GLN A 134 -20.41 -1.22 -32.41
N PRO A 135 -21.44 -2.04 -32.67
CA PRO A 135 -22.66 -2.03 -31.87
C PRO A 135 -22.30 -2.53 -30.47
N GLY A 136 -21.88 -1.61 -29.60
CA GLY A 136 -21.72 -1.87 -28.17
C GLY A 136 -23.05 -1.60 -27.48
N ASP A 137 -23.34 -2.34 -26.42
CA ASP A 137 -24.44 -2.00 -25.51
C ASP A 137 -24.27 -0.54 -25.05
N ASP A 138 -25.16 0.35 -25.48
CA ASP A 138 -25.19 1.78 -25.17
C ASP A 138 -25.59 2.06 -23.71
N CYS A 139 -25.14 1.22 -22.77
CA CYS A 139 -25.38 1.44 -21.36
C CYS A 139 -24.44 2.56 -20.88
N PHE A 140 -24.92 3.79 -20.96
CA PHE A 140 -24.23 5.00 -20.50
C PHE A 140 -23.70 4.89 -19.06
N ALA A 141 -24.46 4.21 -18.19
CA ALA A 141 -24.03 3.81 -16.87
C ALA A 141 -24.89 2.64 -16.36
N SER A 142 -24.24 1.58 -15.88
CA SER A 142 -24.90 0.51 -15.13
C SER A 142 -24.58 0.67 -13.63
N ARG A 143 -25.59 0.47 -12.78
CA ARG A 143 -25.34 0.38 -11.33
C ARG A 143 -24.55 -0.89 -11.07
N PRO A 144 -23.36 -0.84 -10.45
CA PRO A 144 -22.47 -2.00 -10.37
C PRO A 144 -23.09 -3.17 -9.58
N ASP A 145 -23.71 -2.88 -8.43
CA ASP A 145 -24.41 -3.85 -7.60
C ASP A 145 -25.77 -3.26 -7.13
N LEU A 146 -26.86 -4.02 -7.26
CA LEU A 146 -28.16 -3.67 -6.67
C LEU A 146 -28.22 -4.02 -5.18
N ASN A 147 -27.54 -5.10 -4.80
CA ASN A 147 -27.36 -5.58 -3.42
C ASN A 147 -25.88 -5.90 -3.19
N VAL A 148 -25.29 -5.33 -2.15
CA VAL A 148 -23.94 -5.70 -1.68
C VAL A 148 -24.01 -6.89 -0.72
N ASP A 149 -22.93 -7.65 -0.61
CA ASP A 149 -22.78 -8.65 0.45
C ASP A 149 -22.72 -7.98 1.83
N ALA A 150 -22.61 -8.79 2.89
CA ALA A 150 -22.48 -8.30 4.25
C ALA A 150 -21.32 -7.30 4.37
N VAL A 151 -21.66 -6.06 4.72
CA VAL A 151 -20.69 -4.98 4.95
C VAL A 151 -20.00 -5.25 6.29
N PRO A 152 -18.66 -5.34 6.33
CA PRO A 152 -17.95 -5.65 7.55
C PRO A 152 -18.11 -4.54 8.59
N THR A 153 -18.19 -4.95 9.86
CA THR A 153 -18.21 -4.02 10.99
C THR A 153 -16.80 -3.57 11.35
N ILE A 154 -16.70 -2.50 12.15
CA ILE A 154 -15.40 -2.03 12.67
C ILE A 154 -14.67 -3.14 13.44
N GLN A 155 -15.41 -3.94 14.21
CA GLN A 155 -14.82 -5.00 15.02
C GLN A 155 -14.16 -6.09 14.18
N GLU A 156 -14.69 -6.37 12.98
CA GLU A 156 -14.17 -7.40 12.07
C GLU A 156 -12.91 -6.98 11.34
N VAL A 157 -12.65 -5.68 11.21
CA VAL A 157 -11.46 -5.15 10.52
C VAL A 157 -10.31 -4.80 11.47
N ILE A 158 -10.59 -4.67 12.77
CA ILE A 158 -9.55 -4.41 13.77
C ILE A 158 -8.55 -5.57 13.78
N GLY A 159 -7.28 -5.25 13.53
CA GLY A 159 -6.18 -6.22 13.55
C GLY A 159 -6.00 -7.04 12.27
N SER A 160 -6.80 -6.84 11.22
CA SER A 160 -6.76 -7.65 9.99
C SER A 160 -5.42 -7.63 9.23
N ALA A 161 -4.58 -6.62 9.49
CA ALA A 161 -3.26 -6.48 8.87
C ALA A 161 -2.13 -7.14 9.69
N LEU A 162 -2.35 -7.41 10.98
CA LEU A 162 -1.32 -7.96 11.89
C LEU A 162 -0.62 -9.22 11.34
N PRO A 163 -1.32 -10.15 10.67
CA PRO A 163 -0.67 -11.34 10.15
C PRO A 163 0.37 -11.17 9.07
N ARG A 164 0.37 -10.00 8.42
CA ARG A 164 1.37 -9.65 7.41
C ARG A 164 2.64 -9.07 8.04
N ILE A 165 2.68 -8.91 9.36
CA ILE A 165 3.78 -8.34 10.12
C ILE A 165 4.46 -9.47 10.88
N GLY A 166 5.75 -9.66 10.61
CA GLY A 166 6.55 -10.70 11.25
C GLY A 166 8.05 -10.39 11.17
N PRO A 167 8.89 -11.21 11.80
CA PRO A 167 10.34 -11.08 11.68
C PRO A 167 10.80 -11.39 10.25
N TYR A 168 11.93 -10.84 9.82
CA TYR A 168 12.45 -11.04 8.47
C TYR A 168 12.55 -12.52 8.04
N VAL A 169 12.88 -13.41 8.98
CA VAL A 169 13.03 -14.86 8.74
C VAL A 169 11.75 -15.56 8.27
N THR A 170 10.57 -14.95 8.46
CA THR A 170 9.30 -15.50 7.95
C THR A 170 9.01 -15.09 6.51
N LEU A 171 9.85 -14.23 5.91
CA LEU A 171 9.68 -13.83 4.51
C LEU A 171 10.33 -14.87 3.59
N ASP A 172 9.59 -15.29 2.58
CA ASP A 172 10.09 -16.23 1.57
C ASP A 172 11.08 -15.54 0.62
N ASN A 173 12.34 -15.96 0.67
CA ASN A 173 13.40 -15.42 -0.18
C ASN A 173 13.50 -16.12 -1.56
N GLN A 174 12.68 -17.14 -1.84
CA GLN A 174 12.58 -17.80 -3.14
C GLN A 174 11.57 -17.10 -4.05
N LEU A 175 10.57 -16.40 -3.48
CA LEU A 175 9.56 -15.64 -4.21
C LEU A 175 10.07 -14.28 -4.70
N GLN A 176 11.15 -14.29 -5.47
CA GLN A 176 11.74 -13.09 -6.06
C GLN A 176 10.85 -12.47 -7.14
N LYS A 177 10.89 -11.14 -7.26
CA LYS A 177 10.13 -10.34 -8.23
C LYS A 177 11.09 -9.54 -9.11
N VAL A 178 10.65 -9.17 -10.31
CA VAL A 178 11.37 -8.24 -11.20
C VAL A 178 10.47 -7.08 -11.58
N ALA A 179 11.08 -5.92 -11.86
CA ALA A 179 10.33 -4.72 -12.24
C ALA A 179 9.86 -4.79 -13.70
N LEU A 180 8.67 -4.28 -13.99
CA LEU A 180 8.10 -4.20 -15.34
C LEU A 180 7.55 -2.81 -15.62
N ILE A 181 7.99 -2.20 -16.72
CA ILE A 181 7.59 -0.85 -17.13
C ILE A 181 6.43 -0.94 -18.13
N ASP A 182 5.44 -0.04 -17.98
CA ASP A 182 4.44 0.17 -19.02
C ASP A 182 4.84 1.30 -19.95
N ASP A 183 5.25 0.96 -21.16
CA ASP A 183 5.65 1.93 -22.19
C ASP A 183 4.54 2.92 -22.54
N ASP A 184 3.26 2.54 -22.43
CA ASP A 184 2.13 3.44 -22.73
C ASP A 184 1.93 4.49 -21.63
N MET A 185 2.32 4.19 -20.40
CA MET A 185 2.21 5.12 -19.27
C MET A 185 3.52 5.89 -19.04
N CYS A 186 4.63 5.44 -19.62
CA CYS A 186 5.92 6.07 -19.48
C CYS A 186 5.90 7.51 -20.02
N ILE A 187 6.48 8.43 -19.24
CA ILE A 187 6.67 9.85 -19.63
C ILE A 187 8.14 10.17 -19.95
N ASN A 188 8.96 9.13 -20.18
CA ASN A 188 10.32 9.24 -20.70
C ASN A 188 11.31 10.05 -19.83
N CYS A 189 11.05 10.17 -18.52
CA CYS A 189 11.86 11.01 -17.63
C CYS A 189 13.23 10.40 -17.25
N GLY A 190 13.44 9.09 -17.47
CA GLY A 190 14.69 8.40 -17.15
C GLY A 190 14.99 8.21 -15.65
N LYS A 191 14.09 8.60 -14.74
CA LYS A 191 14.33 8.46 -13.28
C LYS A 191 14.57 7.01 -12.85
N CYS A 192 13.81 6.07 -13.40
CA CYS A 192 14.01 4.64 -13.13
C CYS A 192 15.41 4.18 -13.54
N TYR A 193 15.90 4.63 -14.69
CA TYR A 193 17.24 4.36 -15.20
C TYR A 193 18.30 4.94 -14.25
N MET A 194 18.21 6.23 -13.91
CA MET A 194 19.17 6.90 -13.01
C MET A 194 19.21 6.24 -11.62
N THR A 195 18.04 5.95 -11.02
CA THR A 195 17.98 5.28 -9.72
C THR A 195 18.58 3.88 -9.76
N CYS A 196 18.33 3.11 -10.83
CA CYS A 196 18.94 1.78 -10.95
C CYS A 196 20.45 1.85 -11.21
N ASN A 197 20.91 2.89 -11.90
CA ASN A 197 22.32 3.07 -12.20
C ASN A 197 23.13 3.52 -10.98
N ASP A 198 22.65 4.53 -10.26
CA ASP A 198 23.43 5.20 -9.20
C ASP A 198 23.13 4.63 -7.80
N SER A 199 22.05 3.87 -7.65
CA SER A 199 21.61 3.32 -6.35
C SER A 199 21.12 1.87 -6.44
N GLY A 200 21.34 1.19 -7.56
CA GLY A 200 20.85 -0.16 -7.81
C GLY A 200 21.88 -1.05 -8.47
N TYR A 201 21.44 -1.73 -9.53
CA TYR A 201 22.14 -2.86 -10.16
C TYR A 201 22.38 -2.65 -11.66
N GLN A 202 22.21 -1.42 -12.16
CA GLN A 202 22.42 -1.08 -13.57
C GLN A 202 21.58 -1.95 -14.54
N ALA A 203 20.46 -2.50 -14.06
CA ALA A 203 19.61 -3.48 -14.75
C ALA A 203 18.55 -2.83 -15.67
N ILE A 204 18.69 -1.56 -16.03
CA ILE A 204 17.76 -0.85 -16.90
C ILE A 204 18.54 -0.22 -18.05
N SER A 205 18.13 -0.51 -19.27
CA SER A 205 18.61 0.16 -20.47
C SER A 205 17.71 1.35 -20.80
N PHE A 206 18.28 2.43 -21.35
CA PHE A 206 17.53 3.62 -21.72
C PHE A 206 17.80 3.97 -23.19
N ASN A 207 16.75 3.91 -24.02
CA ASN A 207 16.91 4.13 -25.46
C ASN A 207 17.22 5.61 -25.77
N LYS A 208 18.26 5.87 -26.57
CA LYS A 208 18.73 7.23 -26.88
C LYS A 208 17.77 8.04 -27.78
N GLN A 209 16.91 7.38 -28.54
CA GLN A 209 15.99 8.02 -29.48
C GLN A 209 14.57 8.11 -28.91
N THR A 210 14.05 6.99 -28.42
CA THR A 210 12.67 6.92 -27.88
C THR A 210 12.59 7.35 -26.42
N HIS A 211 13.73 7.39 -25.71
CA HIS A 211 13.78 7.61 -24.27
C HIS A 211 12.87 6.65 -23.49
N LEU A 212 12.64 5.45 -24.03
CA LEU A 212 11.93 4.38 -23.35
C LEU A 212 12.92 3.53 -22.54
N PRO A 213 12.68 3.35 -21.24
CA PRO A 213 13.47 2.45 -20.40
C PRO A 213 13.02 0.98 -20.58
N LYS A 214 13.96 0.05 -20.61
CA LYS A 214 13.69 -1.39 -20.64
C LYS A 214 14.51 -2.10 -19.57
N VAL A 215 13.83 -2.85 -18.71
CA VAL A 215 14.45 -3.64 -17.64
C VAL A 215 15.10 -4.89 -18.25
N ASN A 216 16.35 -5.17 -17.87
CA ASN A 216 16.96 -6.47 -18.10
C ASN A 216 16.54 -7.39 -16.95
N GLU A 217 15.68 -8.37 -17.24
CA GLU A 217 15.09 -9.24 -16.21
C GLU A 217 16.13 -10.12 -15.51
N ASP A 218 17.20 -10.50 -16.19
CA ASP A 218 18.23 -11.39 -15.65
C ASP A 218 19.12 -10.67 -14.63
N ASP A 219 19.34 -9.37 -14.81
CA ASP A 219 20.13 -8.53 -13.89
C ASP A 219 19.25 -7.89 -12.80
N CYS A 220 17.93 -7.94 -12.95
CA CYS A 220 17.00 -7.27 -12.03
C CYS A 220 16.82 -8.06 -10.74
N THR A 221 17.22 -7.47 -9.62
CA THR A 221 17.10 -8.09 -8.28
C THR A 221 15.77 -7.83 -7.57
N GLY A 222 14.86 -7.06 -8.19
CA GLY A 222 13.58 -6.77 -7.56
C GLY A 222 13.62 -5.81 -6.37
N CYS A 223 14.68 -5.00 -6.22
CA CYS A 223 14.85 -4.10 -5.06
C CYS A 223 13.76 -3.01 -4.89
N THR A 224 12.86 -2.85 -5.88
CA THR A 224 11.73 -1.89 -5.90
C THR A 224 12.08 -0.39 -5.89
N LEU A 225 13.36 0.00 -5.94
CA LEU A 225 13.75 1.41 -5.92
C LEU A 225 13.20 2.18 -7.13
N CYS A 226 13.24 1.56 -8.32
CA CYS A 226 12.69 2.17 -9.53
C CYS A 226 11.16 2.36 -9.45
N TYR A 227 10.44 1.43 -8.80
CA TYR A 227 8.98 1.45 -8.65
C TYR A 227 8.46 2.76 -8.05
N ARG A 228 9.17 3.33 -7.08
CA ARG A 228 8.79 4.56 -6.37
C ARG A 228 8.79 5.82 -7.25
N THR A 229 9.32 5.74 -8.47
CA THR A 229 9.63 6.91 -9.31
C THR A 229 8.84 7.00 -10.62
N GLY A 230 7.88 6.10 -10.88
CA GLY A 230 7.21 6.07 -12.18
C GLY A 230 5.93 5.24 -12.27
N PRO A 231 5.41 5.04 -13.49
CA PRO A 231 4.24 4.22 -13.77
C PRO A 231 4.66 2.78 -14.10
N TRP A 232 4.22 1.82 -13.28
CA TRP A 232 4.67 0.43 -13.32
C TRP A 232 3.52 -0.54 -13.48
N LYS A 233 3.79 -1.67 -14.12
CA LYS A 233 2.87 -2.81 -14.11
C LYS A 233 3.03 -3.60 -12.82
N ALA A 234 2.00 -4.36 -12.45
CA ALA A 234 2.14 -5.39 -11.43
C ALA A 234 3.23 -6.40 -11.85
N PRO A 235 4.16 -6.78 -10.95
CA PRO A 235 5.22 -7.74 -11.28
C PRO A 235 4.64 -9.13 -11.58
N TYR A 236 5.17 -9.81 -12.61
CA TYR A 236 4.64 -11.08 -13.15
C TYR A 236 5.12 -12.34 -12.41
N ARG A 237 6.34 -12.35 -11.85
CA ARG A 237 6.89 -13.51 -11.12
C ARG A 237 6.30 -13.57 -9.71
N GLY A 238 6.25 -14.74 -9.07
CA GLY A 238 5.91 -14.96 -7.65
C GLY A 238 4.42 -15.14 -7.32
N VAL A 239 4.11 -16.12 -6.47
CA VAL A 239 2.77 -16.52 -6.03
C VAL A 239 2.09 -15.39 -5.23
N LYS A 240 0.75 -15.25 -5.34
CA LYS A 240 0.00 -14.40 -4.41
C LYS A 240 0.13 -15.03 -3.02
N PRO A 241 0.61 -14.31 -1.99
CA PRO A 241 0.70 -14.89 -0.66
C PRO A 241 -0.71 -15.29 -0.20
N GLU A 242 -0.92 -16.59 -0.01
CA GLU A 242 -2.11 -17.12 0.63
C GLU A 242 -2.03 -16.81 2.11
N PHE A 243 -3.14 -16.36 2.67
CA PHE A 243 -3.17 -15.90 4.06
C PHE A 243 -4.50 -16.28 4.72
N GLU A 244 -4.44 -16.84 5.93
CA GLU A 244 -5.60 -17.21 6.73
C GLU A 244 -5.97 -16.12 7.74
N PRO A 245 -7.14 -15.46 7.64
CA PRO A 245 -7.56 -14.42 8.58
C PRO A 245 -7.42 -14.82 10.06
N GLY A 246 -6.78 -13.98 10.87
CA GLY A 246 -6.61 -14.22 12.31
C GLY A 246 -5.62 -13.25 12.95
N THR A 247 -5.37 -13.37 14.26
CA THR A 247 -4.18 -12.78 14.89
C THR A 247 -3.04 -13.79 14.67
N PRO A 248 -1.91 -13.41 14.04
CA PRO A 248 -0.82 -14.36 13.88
C PRO A 248 -0.29 -14.75 15.27
N PRO A 249 0.13 -16.01 15.49
CA PRO A 249 0.91 -16.34 16.67
C PRO A 249 2.14 -15.43 16.71
N VAL A 250 2.46 -14.88 17.88
CA VAL A 250 3.62 -13.99 18.01
C VAL A 250 4.87 -14.81 17.72
N VAL A 251 5.43 -14.61 16.53
CA VAL A 251 6.63 -15.32 16.09
C VAL A 251 7.84 -14.63 16.73
N LYS A 252 8.40 -15.24 17.78
CA LYS A 252 9.69 -14.83 18.34
C LYS A 252 10.81 -15.53 17.60
N VAL A 253 11.97 -14.88 17.54
CA VAL A 253 13.19 -15.50 17.07
C VAL A 253 14.12 -15.65 18.27
N ASN A 254 14.57 -16.87 18.55
CA ASN A 254 15.53 -17.08 19.64
C ASN A 254 16.93 -16.55 19.28
N ALA A 255 17.85 -16.55 20.23
CA ALA A 255 19.24 -16.14 20.02
C ALA A 255 19.99 -16.92 18.93
N LYS A 256 19.42 -18.03 18.42
CA LYS A 256 19.97 -18.87 17.34
C LYS A 256 19.24 -18.68 16.00
N GLY A 257 18.36 -17.69 15.87
CA GLY A 257 17.64 -17.43 14.62
C GLY A 257 16.44 -18.34 14.36
N LYS A 258 16.07 -19.23 15.30
CA LYS A 258 14.95 -20.16 15.12
C LYS A 258 13.63 -19.50 15.54
N VAL A 259 12.62 -19.66 14.70
CA VAL A 259 11.23 -19.28 14.97
C VAL A 259 10.69 -20.09 16.16
N ILE A 260 10.20 -19.38 17.16
CA ILE A 260 9.44 -19.89 18.30
C ILE A 260 8.05 -19.26 18.23
N LEU A 261 7.03 -20.10 18.26
CA LEU A 261 5.65 -19.67 18.46
C LEU A 261 5.48 -19.42 19.98
N ASP A 262 5.12 -18.20 20.39
CA ASP A 262 4.62 -17.98 21.75
C ASP A 262 3.27 -18.71 21.86
N GLU A 263 3.15 -19.65 22.81
CA GLU A 263 1.86 -20.17 23.28
C GLU A 263 1.08 -19.07 24.03
#